data_AF-A0A832WFU3-F1
#
_entry.id   AF-A0A832WFU3-F1
#
_cell.length_a   1.000
_cell.length_b   1.000
_cell.length_c   1.000
_cell.angle_alpha   90.00
_cell.angle_beta   90.00
_cell.angle_gamma   90.00
#
_symmetry.space_group_name_H-M   'P 1'
#
loop_
_entity.id
_entity.type
_entity.pdbx_description
1 polymer ?
#
loop_
_entity_poly.entity_id
_entity_poly.type
_entity_poly.pdbx_seq_one_letter_code
_entity_poly.pdbx_strand_id
1 'polypeptide(L)'
;MSNLILILLWIAPEKIDKHIREKAAMVGVAYSADVVNHVVKALYETYTQVDTVIVFGPDFTGAGELIISALRGDCNDALRIPCEYVKNLGVTTVDLRWRSEKELRDVVDALYKPGDTPVRPRAEIPIMTPNKRHPYRGLHVLYDTDLESLRIKAIDYLLTYGIETKDVLYSVLFLQRGISGNYLAQPCDLLNGWPCGLDGADALLAAPAYIEKASVNRITIDLSVYKRDVYDPHGNFVILDKLYHYSPRGVLLRELELTEENVRREAQKVLPDHAFYLGGEFAAKRLLKGGYRQDAWKSGIKDS
;
A
#
# COMPACT_ATOMS: atom_id res chain seq x y z
N MET A 1 -15.59 -26.54 10.21
CA MET A 1 -15.13 -25.15 9.99
C MET A 1 -15.80 -24.59 8.74
N SER A 2 -15.83 -23.27 8.52
CA SER A 2 -16.41 -22.70 7.28
C SER A 2 -15.43 -22.85 6.10
N ASN A 3 -15.99 -23.07 4.90
CA ASN A 3 -15.27 -23.13 3.62
C ASN A 3 -15.16 -21.77 2.91
N LEU A 4 -15.68 -20.69 3.50
CA LEU A 4 -15.78 -19.37 2.89
C LEU A 4 -14.84 -18.37 3.56
N ILE A 5 -14.16 -17.53 2.77
CA ILE A 5 -13.59 -16.25 3.23
C ILE A 5 -14.33 -15.11 2.54
N LEU A 6 -14.67 -14.08 3.31
CA LEU A 6 -15.30 -12.86 2.82
C LEU A 6 -14.33 -11.68 2.94
N ILE A 7 -13.93 -11.14 1.79
CA ILE A 7 -13.14 -9.93 1.68
C ILE A 7 -14.10 -8.78 1.37
N LEU A 8 -14.25 -7.88 2.34
CA LEU A 8 -14.98 -6.63 2.19
C LEU A 8 -14.03 -5.56 1.67
N LEU A 9 -14.37 -4.86 0.61
CA LEU A 9 -13.60 -3.71 0.13
C LEU A 9 -13.90 -2.49 1.01
N TRP A 10 -14.39 -1.39 0.46
CA TRP A 10 -14.70 -0.17 1.22
C TRP A 10 -16.04 -0.28 2.00
N ILE A 11 -16.27 -1.42 2.67
CA ILE A 11 -17.43 -1.66 3.55
C ILE A 11 -16.93 -2.17 4.91
N ALA A 12 -17.41 -1.52 5.97
CA ALA A 12 -17.14 -1.93 7.34
C ALA A 12 -17.89 -3.24 7.67
N PRO A 13 -17.28 -4.21 8.38
CA PRO A 13 -17.90 -5.50 8.68
C PRO A 13 -19.24 -5.39 9.41
N GLU A 14 -19.41 -4.38 10.26
CA GLU A 14 -20.62 -4.15 11.05
C GLU A 14 -21.83 -3.81 10.18
N LYS A 15 -21.60 -3.36 8.95
CA LYS A 15 -22.66 -3.08 7.96
C LYS A 15 -23.13 -4.32 7.23
N ILE A 16 -22.46 -5.46 7.39
CA ILE A 16 -22.85 -6.73 6.79
C ILE A 16 -23.72 -7.52 7.79
N ASP A 17 -24.83 -8.03 7.30
CA ASP A 17 -25.72 -8.89 8.07
C ASP A 17 -24.96 -9.99 8.82
N LYS A 18 -25.31 -10.15 10.11
CA LYS A 18 -24.65 -11.10 11.01
C LYS A 18 -24.70 -12.54 10.48
N HIS A 19 -25.79 -12.95 9.84
CA HIS A 19 -25.96 -14.27 9.24
C HIS A 19 -24.91 -14.56 8.17
N ILE A 20 -24.57 -13.56 7.35
CA ILE A 20 -23.55 -13.68 6.31
C ILE A 20 -22.18 -13.81 6.96
N ARG A 21 -21.88 -12.98 7.96
CA ARG A 21 -20.58 -12.98 8.66
C ARG A 21 -20.30 -14.29 9.38
N GLU A 22 -21.30 -14.89 10.04
CA GLU A 22 -21.15 -16.15 10.78
C GLU A 22 -20.90 -17.36 9.87
N LYS A 23 -21.24 -17.28 8.59
CA LYS A 23 -20.96 -18.33 7.60
C LYS A 23 -19.56 -18.25 7.01
N ALA A 24 -18.80 -17.19 7.23
CA ALA A 24 -17.42 -17.06 6.75
C ALA A 24 -16.43 -17.48 7.85
N ALA A 25 -15.38 -18.22 7.47
CA ALA A 25 -14.26 -18.55 8.36
C ALA A 25 -13.46 -17.30 8.76
N MET A 26 -13.46 -16.30 7.88
CA MET A 26 -12.86 -14.99 8.10
C MET A 26 -13.65 -13.94 7.33
N VAL A 27 -13.88 -12.79 7.97
CA VAL A 27 -14.36 -11.56 7.33
C VAL A 27 -13.27 -10.51 7.51
N GLY A 28 -12.71 -10.01 6.41
CA GLY A 28 -11.61 -9.05 6.43
C GLY A 28 -11.90 -7.86 5.54
N VAL A 29 -11.43 -6.68 5.94
CA VAL A 29 -11.53 -5.47 5.12
C VAL A 29 -10.26 -5.30 4.29
N ALA A 30 -10.40 -4.93 3.02
CA ALA A 30 -9.31 -4.72 2.08
C ALA A 30 -9.38 -3.32 1.46
N TYR A 31 -8.46 -2.46 1.91
CA TYR A 31 -8.27 -1.11 1.39
C TYR A 31 -7.15 -1.03 0.34
N SER A 32 -6.29 -2.03 0.31
CA SER A 32 -5.11 -2.15 -0.56
C SER A 32 -5.08 -3.53 -1.21
N ALA A 33 -4.53 -3.60 -2.43
CA ALA A 33 -4.32 -4.87 -3.11
C ALA A 33 -3.33 -5.78 -2.38
N ASP A 34 -2.49 -5.19 -1.51
CA ASP A 34 -1.51 -5.92 -0.71
C ASP A 34 -2.12 -7.01 0.19
N VAL A 35 -3.39 -6.85 0.56
CA VAL A 35 -4.15 -7.82 1.36
C VAL A 35 -4.14 -9.22 0.74
N VAL A 36 -4.04 -9.34 -0.59
CA VAL A 36 -4.00 -10.65 -1.24
C VAL A 36 -2.85 -11.53 -0.74
N ASN A 37 -1.71 -10.94 -0.38
CA ASN A 37 -0.55 -11.68 0.16
C ASN A 37 -0.88 -12.34 1.48
N HIS A 38 -1.61 -11.63 2.35
CA HIS A 38 -2.06 -12.13 3.64
C HIS A 38 -3.19 -13.14 3.51
N VAL A 39 -4.09 -12.94 2.53
CA VAL A 39 -5.16 -13.90 2.23
C VAL A 39 -4.56 -15.22 1.77
N VAL A 40 -3.64 -15.21 0.81
CA VAL A 40 -3.01 -16.44 0.33
C VAL A 40 -2.21 -17.12 1.44
N LYS A 41 -1.44 -16.37 2.24
CA LYS A 41 -0.77 -16.92 3.43
C LYS A 41 -1.78 -17.60 4.37
N ALA A 42 -2.88 -16.92 4.71
CA ALA A 42 -3.90 -17.47 5.59
C ALA A 42 -4.59 -18.72 5.02
N LEU A 43 -4.82 -18.78 3.70
CA LEU A 43 -5.39 -19.93 3.01
C LEU A 43 -4.49 -21.18 3.06
N TYR A 44 -3.16 -21.01 3.03
CA TYR A 44 -2.20 -22.10 3.14
C TYR A 44 -1.87 -22.48 4.58
N GLU A 45 -1.86 -21.52 5.51
CA GLU A 45 -1.33 -21.76 6.86
C GLU A 45 -2.41 -22.06 7.90
N THR A 46 -3.59 -21.47 7.74
CA THR A 46 -4.65 -21.46 8.78
C THR A 46 -5.97 -22.03 8.24
N TYR A 47 -6.42 -21.56 7.07
CA TYR A 47 -7.73 -21.85 6.50
C TYR A 47 -7.64 -22.84 5.34
N THR A 48 -6.96 -23.97 5.57
CA THR A 48 -6.70 -24.98 4.53
C THR A 48 -7.96 -25.63 3.95
N GLN A 49 -9.08 -25.59 4.69
CA GLN A 49 -10.39 -26.08 4.29
C GLN A 49 -11.20 -25.07 3.45
N VAL A 50 -10.75 -23.83 3.32
CA VAL A 50 -11.47 -22.80 2.55
C VAL A 50 -11.27 -23.04 1.06
N ASP A 51 -12.37 -23.35 0.36
CA ASP A 51 -12.41 -23.53 -1.09
C ASP A 51 -12.94 -22.29 -1.82
N THR A 52 -13.49 -21.31 -1.12
CA THR A 52 -14.17 -20.17 -1.77
C THR A 52 -13.78 -18.86 -1.10
N VAL A 53 -13.37 -17.88 -1.93
CA VAL A 53 -13.11 -16.51 -1.50
C VAL A 53 -14.07 -15.58 -2.24
N ILE A 54 -14.84 -14.80 -1.49
CA ILE A 54 -15.80 -13.84 -2.01
C ILE A 54 -15.22 -12.44 -1.81
N VAL A 55 -15.10 -11.66 -2.89
CA VAL A 55 -14.68 -10.26 -2.84
C VAL A 55 -15.91 -9.38 -3.06
N PHE A 56 -16.29 -8.60 -2.05
CA PHE A 56 -17.55 -7.86 -2.00
C PHE A 56 -17.37 -6.39 -1.64
N GLY A 57 -18.17 -5.52 -2.26
CA GLY A 57 -18.24 -4.10 -1.96
C GLY A 57 -17.73 -3.18 -3.07
N PRO A 58 -17.73 -1.85 -2.86
CA PRO A 58 -17.28 -0.89 -3.83
C PRO A 58 -15.75 -0.89 -3.91
N ASP A 59 -15.23 -0.90 -5.14
CA ASP A 59 -13.80 -0.92 -5.46
C ASP A 59 -13.34 0.46 -5.94
N PHE A 60 -13.36 1.45 -5.04
CA PHE A 60 -13.03 2.84 -5.40
C PHE A 60 -11.59 3.01 -5.89
N THR A 61 -10.73 2.03 -5.63
CA THR A 61 -9.29 2.13 -5.85
C THR A 61 -8.79 1.29 -7.01
N GLY A 62 -9.51 0.22 -7.39
CA GLY A 62 -9.01 -0.83 -8.28
C GLY A 62 -8.20 -1.90 -7.54
N ALA A 63 -8.19 -1.89 -6.20
CA ALA A 63 -7.55 -2.92 -5.39
C ALA A 63 -8.26 -4.27 -5.55
N GLY A 64 -9.60 -4.24 -5.64
CA GLY A 64 -10.41 -5.44 -5.80
C GLY A 64 -10.09 -6.20 -7.09
N GLU A 65 -9.83 -5.49 -8.19
CA GLU A 65 -9.42 -6.09 -9.47
C GLU A 65 -8.15 -6.93 -9.34
N LEU A 66 -7.10 -6.35 -8.74
CA LEU A 66 -5.83 -7.04 -8.53
C LEU A 66 -5.97 -8.20 -7.55
N ILE A 67 -6.76 -8.06 -6.48
CA ILE A 67 -7.03 -9.15 -5.54
C ILE A 67 -7.71 -10.32 -6.27
N ILE A 68 -8.75 -10.04 -7.05
CA ILE A 68 -9.50 -11.08 -7.78
C ILE A 68 -8.63 -11.78 -8.83
N SER A 69 -7.89 -11.01 -9.61
CA SER A 69 -6.96 -11.54 -10.63
C SER A 69 -5.94 -12.46 -9.97
N ALA A 70 -5.33 -12.02 -8.86
CA ALA A 70 -4.41 -12.85 -8.10
C ALA A 70 -5.10 -14.12 -7.57
N LEU A 71 -6.24 -14.03 -6.89
CA LEU A 71 -6.92 -15.23 -6.37
C LEU A 71 -7.38 -16.22 -7.46
N ARG A 72 -7.48 -15.78 -8.72
CA ARG A 72 -7.73 -16.62 -9.90
C ARG A 72 -6.49 -17.28 -10.49
N GLY A 73 -5.30 -17.00 -9.95
CA GLY A 73 -4.04 -17.60 -10.39
C GLY A 73 -3.11 -16.65 -11.14
N ASP A 74 -3.50 -15.40 -11.37
CA ASP A 74 -2.66 -14.46 -12.12
C ASP A 74 -1.52 -13.93 -11.24
N CYS A 75 -0.30 -14.03 -11.77
CA CYS A 75 0.86 -13.51 -11.09
C CYS A 75 1.05 -12.01 -11.39
N ASN A 76 0.19 -11.21 -10.76
CA ASN A 76 0.10 -9.77 -11.01
C ASN A 76 0.95 -8.92 -10.04
N ASP A 77 0.82 -7.61 -10.16
CA ASP A 77 1.63 -6.66 -9.40
C ASP A 77 1.28 -6.51 -7.94
N ALA A 78 0.17 -7.07 -7.46
CA ALA A 78 -0.17 -7.09 -6.03
C ALA A 78 0.65 -8.12 -5.24
N LEU A 79 1.25 -9.11 -5.92
CA LEU A 79 1.89 -10.23 -5.26
C LEU A 79 3.31 -9.92 -4.78
N ARG A 80 3.53 -10.25 -3.51
CA ARG A 80 4.79 -10.32 -2.78
C ARG A 80 5.09 -11.75 -2.29
N ILE A 81 4.29 -12.72 -2.70
CA ILE A 81 4.51 -14.14 -2.43
C ILE A 81 4.96 -14.85 -3.72
N PRO A 82 5.66 -15.98 -3.63
CA PRO A 82 6.01 -16.76 -4.81
C PRO A 82 4.78 -17.14 -5.64
N CYS A 83 4.85 -16.89 -6.95
CA CYS A 83 3.75 -17.06 -7.91
C CYS A 83 3.16 -18.48 -7.94
N GLU A 84 3.95 -19.50 -7.58
CA GLU A 84 3.50 -20.90 -7.53
C GLU A 84 2.34 -21.14 -6.55
N TYR A 85 2.30 -20.43 -5.43
CA TYR A 85 1.24 -20.55 -4.43
C TYR A 85 -0.09 -19.98 -4.94
N VAL A 86 -0.03 -18.99 -5.82
CA VAL A 86 -1.21 -18.36 -6.38
C VAL A 86 -1.80 -19.21 -7.50
N LYS A 87 -0.94 -19.76 -8.36
CA LYS A 87 -1.35 -20.70 -9.43
C LYS A 87 -1.98 -21.97 -8.88
N ASN A 88 -1.52 -22.45 -7.72
CA ASN A 88 -1.98 -23.68 -7.09
C ASN A 88 -2.94 -23.43 -5.92
N LEU A 89 -3.56 -22.24 -5.86
CA LEU A 89 -4.39 -21.84 -4.72
C LEU A 89 -5.65 -22.72 -4.58
N GLY A 90 -6.21 -23.21 -5.69
CA GLY A 90 -7.36 -24.12 -5.62
C GLY A 90 -8.57 -23.54 -4.89
N VAL A 91 -8.82 -22.23 -5.05
CA VAL A 91 -10.02 -21.55 -4.54
C VAL A 91 -10.92 -21.11 -5.70
N THR A 92 -12.22 -21.18 -5.47
CA THR A 92 -13.22 -20.50 -6.28
C THR A 92 -13.26 -19.03 -5.84
N THR A 93 -12.91 -18.14 -6.76
CA THR A 93 -12.95 -16.69 -6.50
C THR A 93 -14.24 -16.09 -7.06
N VAL A 94 -15.08 -15.56 -6.18
CA VAL A 94 -16.35 -14.90 -6.55
C VAL A 94 -16.18 -13.38 -6.52
N ASP A 95 -16.40 -12.75 -7.67
CA ASP A 95 -16.39 -11.29 -7.81
C ASP A 95 -17.81 -10.74 -7.60
N LEU A 96 -18.04 -10.14 -6.43
CA LEU A 96 -19.26 -9.40 -6.10
C LEU A 96 -18.97 -7.91 -5.86
N ARG A 97 -17.94 -7.37 -6.52
CA ARG A 97 -17.70 -5.93 -6.50
C ARG A 97 -18.92 -5.21 -7.06
N TRP A 98 -19.29 -4.11 -6.40
CA TRP A 98 -20.43 -3.26 -6.80
C TRP A 98 -21.79 -3.97 -6.81
N ARG A 99 -21.92 -5.16 -6.22
CA ARG A 99 -23.18 -5.92 -6.13
C ARG A 99 -23.95 -5.57 -4.85
N SER A 100 -25.23 -5.95 -4.84
CA SER A 100 -26.10 -5.76 -3.68
C SER A 100 -25.81 -6.78 -2.58
N GLU A 101 -26.14 -6.45 -1.34
CA GLU A 101 -26.05 -7.39 -0.21
C GLU A 101 -27.01 -8.59 -0.37
N LYS A 102 -28.10 -8.43 -1.12
CA LYS A 102 -28.98 -9.53 -1.48
C LYS A 102 -28.25 -10.58 -2.33
N GLU A 103 -27.53 -10.14 -3.36
CA GLU A 103 -26.71 -11.04 -4.19
C GLU A 103 -25.61 -11.71 -3.37
N LEU A 104 -24.99 -10.98 -2.42
CA LEU A 104 -24.04 -11.57 -1.48
C LEU A 104 -24.66 -12.69 -0.65
N ARG A 105 -25.86 -12.46 -0.10
CA ARG A 105 -26.59 -13.46 0.69
C ARG A 105 -26.89 -14.70 -0.14
N ASP A 106 -27.44 -14.52 -1.35
CA ASP A 106 -27.80 -15.62 -2.24
C ASP A 106 -26.57 -16.49 -2.59
N VAL A 107 -25.43 -15.85 -2.87
CA VAL A 107 -24.16 -16.55 -3.16
C VAL A 107 -23.62 -17.27 -1.93
N VAL A 108 -23.62 -16.63 -0.76
CA VAL A 108 -23.13 -17.24 0.48
C VAL A 108 -23.99 -18.45 0.85
N ASP A 109 -25.31 -18.34 0.75
CA ASP A 109 -26.23 -19.44 1.05
C ASP A 109 -26.04 -20.62 0.08
N ALA A 110 -25.76 -20.35 -1.20
CA ALA A 110 -25.52 -21.39 -2.20
C ALA A 110 -24.16 -22.10 -2.07
N LEU A 111 -23.11 -21.38 -1.64
CA LEU A 111 -21.74 -21.89 -1.59
C LEU A 111 -21.29 -22.34 -0.20
N TYR A 112 -22.06 -22.04 0.85
CA TYR A 112 -21.75 -22.46 2.21
C TYR A 112 -21.84 -23.97 2.36
N LYS A 113 -20.69 -24.60 2.54
CA LYS A 113 -20.49 -26.05 2.71
C LYS A 113 -19.48 -26.26 3.82
N PRO A 114 -19.89 -26.12 5.09
CA PRO A 114 -18.97 -26.26 6.21
C PRO A 114 -18.40 -27.68 6.24
N GLY A 115 -17.09 -27.77 6.44
CA GLY A 115 -16.34 -29.01 6.46
C GLY A 115 -14.94 -28.77 7.02
N ASP A 116 -14.26 -29.86 7.38
CA ASP A 116 -12.89 -29.82 7.91
C ASP A 116 -11.88 -30.47 6.93
N THR A 117 -12.35 -30.92 5.76
CA THR A 117 -11.49 -31.50 4.73
C THR A 117 -10.61 -30.41 4.12
N PRO A 118 -9.27 -30.52 4.20
CA PRO A 118 -8.38 -29.57 3.57
C PRO A 118 -8.52 -29.64 2.04
N VAL A 119 -8.60 -28.46 1.42
CA VAL A 119 -8.64 -28.27 -0.03
C VAL A 119 -7.22 -28.27 -0.60
N ARG A 120 -6.24 -27.90 0.23
CA ARG A 120 -4.83 -27.81 -0.12
C ARG A 120 -3.94 -28.27 1.04
N PRO A 121 -2.71 -28.75 0.77
CA PRO A 121 -1.75 -29.04 1.82
C PRO A 121 -1.34 -27.76 2.55
N ARG A 122 -1.13 -27.88 3.86
CA ARG A 122 -0.60 -26.78 4.66
C ARG A 122 0.84 -26.48 4.21
N ALA A 123 1.13 -25.21 4.00
CA ALA A 123 2.47 -24.73 3.65
C ALA A 123 2.73 -23.39 4.32
N GLU A 124 3.97 -23.16 4.75
CA GLU A 124 4.41 -21.84 5.22
C GLU A 124 4.73 -20.96 4.01
N ILE A 125 4.12 -19.78 3.95
CA ILE A 125 4.21 -18.85 2.84
C ILE A 125 5.06 -17.64 3.25
N PRO A 126 6.23 -17.44 2.63
CA PRO A 126 7.02 -16.24 2.84
C PRO A 126 6.37 -15.05 2.12
N ILE A 127 6.08 -13.98 2.85
CA ILE A 127 5.68 -12.70 2.28
C ILE A 127 6.93 -11.82 2.16
N MET A 128 7.33 -11.52 0.93
CA MET A 128 8.45 -10.61 0.65
C MET A 128 8.10 -9.19 1.07
N THR A 129 9.12 -8.39 1.39
CA THR A 129 8.92 -6.96 1.66
C THR A 129 8.31 -6.26 0.45
N PRO A 130 7.42 -5.26 0.65
CA PRO A 130 6.88 -4.48 -0.45
C PRO A 130 7.99 -3.81 -1.23
N ASN A 131 8.16 -4.18 -2.50
CA ASN A 131 9.28 -3.73 -3.33
C ASN A 131 8.90 -3.20 -4.71
N LYS A 132 7.61 -2.92 -4.92
CA LYS A 132 7.10 -2.30 -6.15
C LYS A 132 5.82 -1.53 -5.88
N ARG A 133 5.58 -0.50 -6.69
CA ARG A 133 4.29 0.19 -6.70
C ARG A 133 3.26 -0.65 -7.42
N HIS A 134 2.05 -0.73 -6.88
CA HIS A 134 0.94 -1.34 -7.57
C HIS A 134 0.32 -0.37 -8.60
N PRO A 135 -0.11 -0.82 -9.79
CA PRO A 135 -0.57 0.03 -10.88
C PRO A 135 -1.98 0.62 -10.69
N TYR A 136 -2.54 0.63 -9.47
CA TYR A 136 -3.90 1.12 -9.18
C TYR A 136 -3.91 2.45 -8.41
N ARG A 137 -5.06 3.13 -8.42
CA ARG A 137 -5.23 4.51 -7.88
C ARG A 137 -5.46 4.58 -6.37
N GLY A 138 -5.25 3.48 -5.66
CA GLY A 138 -5.58 3.40 -4.25
C GLY A 138 -4.41 3.50 -3.31
N LEU A 139 -4.71 3.11 -2.07
CA LEU A 139 -3.78 3.18 -0.97
C LEU A 139 -2.59 2.26 -1.22
N HIS A 140 -1.42 2.85 -1.33
CA HIS A 140 -0.15 2.15 -1.39
C HIS A 140 0.39 1.93 0.04
N VAL A 141 1.20 0.89 0.19
CA VAL A 141 1.87 0.56 1.45
C VAL A 141 3.17 1.36 1.54
N LEU A 142 3.32 2.19 2.57
CA LEU A 142 4.61 2.72 3.00
C LEU A 142 5.18 1.76 4.04
N TYR A 143 6.35 1.19 3.77
CA TYR A 143 6.95 0.16 4.60
C TYR A 143 8.33 0.56 5.12
N ASP A 144 8.56 0.46 6.44
CA ASP A 144 9.88 0.45 7.07
C ASP A 144 9.82 -0.21 8.45
N THR A 145 10.78 -1.06 8.76
CA THR A 145 10.93 -1.65 10.11
C THR A 145 11.31 -0.64 11.18
N ASP A 146 11.93 0.48 10.80
CA ASP A 146 12.30 1.58 11.69
C ASP A 146 11.21 2.66 11.71
N LEU A 147 10.71 3.01 12.91
CA LEU A 147 9.59 3.92 13.05
C LEU A 147 9.92 5.35 12.59
N GLU A 148 11.09 5.89 12.94
CA GLU A 148 11.43 7.25 12.50
C GLU A 148 11.65 7.30 10.98
N SER A 149 12.22 6.25 10.41
CA SER A 149 12.31 6.11 8.95
C SER A 149 10.91 6.09 8.31
N LEU A 150 9.98 5.26 8.83
CA LEU A 150 8.60 5.22 8.35
C LEU A 150 7.87 6.57 8.48
N ARG A 151 8.10 7.30 9.57
CA ARG A 151 7.59 8.66 9.80
C ARG A 151 8.07 9.63 8.73
N ILE A 152 9.37 9.63 8.47
CA ILE A 152 9.99 10.52 7.47
C ILE A 152 9.43 10.21 6.07
N LYS A 153 9.25 8.93 5.73
CA LYS A 153 8.58 8.54 4.46
C LYS A 153 7.18 9.10 4.36
N ALA A 154 6.40 8.97 5.44
CA ALA A 154 5.04 9.48 5.47
C ALA A 154 5.01 11.02 5.33
N ILE A 155 5.94 11.73 5.99
CA ILE A 155 6.07 13.19 5.90
C ILE A 155 6.39 13.61 4.46
N ASP A 156 7.40 12.98 3.87
CA ASP A 156 7.83 13.27 2.50
C ASP A 156 6.70 13.03 1.49
N TYR A 157 5.94 11.94 1.67
CA TYR A 157 4.75 11.67 0.88
C TYR A 157 3.71 12.79 1.01
N LEU A 158 3.43 13.28 2.22
CA LEU A 158 2.47 14.37 2.42
C LEU A 158 2.96 15.70 1.85
N LEU A 159 4.25 16.00 1.97
CA LEU A 159 4.83 17.21 1.39
C LEU A 159 4.82 17.16 -0.14
N THR A 160 4.92 15.97 -0.74
CA THR A 160 4.98 15.82 -2.19
C THR A 160 3.59 15.67 -2.82
N TYR A 161 2.76 14.80 -2.27
CA TYR A 161 1.47 14.38 -2.86
C TYR A 161 0.26 14.74 -2.00
N GLY A 162 0.47 15.21 -0.77
CA GLY A 162 -0.61 15.55 0.14
C GLY A 162 -1.48 16.70 -0.38
N ILE A 163 -2.77 16.60 -0.09
CA ILE A 163 -3.74 17.65 -0.36
C ILE A 163 -3.52 18.76 0.66
N GLU A 164 -3.39 19.98 0.14
CA GLU A 164 -3.22 21.18 0.95
C GLU A 164 -4.58 21.80 1.29
N THR A 165 -4.88 21.90 2.58
CA THR A 165 -6.02 22.69 3.09
C THR A 165 -5.52 24.02 3.63
N LYS A 166 -6.36 24.80 4.33
CA LYS A 166 -5.91 26.02 5.00
C LYS A 166 -4.82 25.73 6.04
N ASP A 167 -5.03 24.73 6.89
CA ASP A 167 -4.28 24.54 8.14
C ASP A 167 -3.34 23.32 8.10
N VAL A 168 -3.63 22.32 7.25
CA VAL A 168 -2.86 21.06 7.17
C VAL A 168 -2.52 20.65 5.74
N LEU A 169 -1.44 19.87 5.63
CA LEU A 169 -1.14 18.98 4.50
C LEU A 169 -1.55 17.57 4.90
N TYR A 170 -2.37 16.88 4.10
CA TYR A 170 -2.88 15.57 4.49
C TYR A 170 -3.05 14.59 3.32
N SER A 171 -3.09 13.30 3.65
CA SER A 171 -3.45 12.21 2.74
C SER A 171 -4.04 11.05 3.54
N VAL A 172 -4.59 10.06 2.86
CA VAL A 172 -4.83 8.74 3.45
C VAL A 172 -3.62 7.88 3.14
N LEU A 173 -3.00 7.28 4.16
CA LEU A 173 -1.77 6.49 4.04
C LEU A 173 -1.97 5.11 4.67
N PHE A 174 -1.34 4.09 4.10
CA PHE A 174 -1.21 2.79 4.74
C PHE A 174 0.25 2.60 5.15
N LEU A 175 0.53 2.71 6.45
CA LEU A 175 1.86 2.64 7.05
C LEU A 175 2.08 1.24 7.63
N GLN A 176 3.23 0.63 7.35
CA GLN A 176 3.54 -0.74 7.76
C GLN A 176 4.98 -0.85 8.27
N ARG A 177 5.14 -1.52 9.41
CA ARG A 177 6.45 -1.80 10.03
C ARG A 177 6.83 -3.28 9.95
N GLY A 178 5.84 -4.16 10.04
CA GLY A 178 6.02 -5.61 10.05
C GLY A 178 5.16 -6.30 8.99
N ILE A 179 5.53 -7.53 8.62
CA ILE A 179 4.78 -8.38 7.68
C ILE A 179 3.62 -9.16 8.34
N SER A 180 3.44 -8.99 9.64
CA SER A 180 2.41 -9.60 10.48
C SER A 180 1.93 -8.55 11.47
N GLY A 181 0.71 -8.66 12.02
CA GLY A 181 0.27 -7.82 13.13
C GLY A 181 -1.16 -7.29 13.00
N ASN A 182 -1.57 -6.49 13.99
CA ASN A 182 -2.89 -5.87 14.03
C ASN A 182 -2.96 -4.63 13.12
N TYR A 183 -4.15 -4.38 12.57
CA TYR A 183 -4.45 -3.18 11.78
C TYR A 183 -5.14 -2.15 12.67
N LEU A 184 -4.64 -0.92 12.64
CA LEU A 184 -5.32 0.24 13.22
C LEU A 184 -5.85 1.15 12.11
N ALA A 185 -6.98 1.80 12.34
CA ALA A 185 -7.52 2.82 11.43
C ALA A 185 -7.84 4.08 12.23
N GLN A 186 -7.02 5.12 12.12
CA GLN A 186 -7.21 6.38 12.86
C GLN A 186 -6.47 7.56 12.20
N PRO A 187 -6.82 8.81 12.53
CA PRO A 187 -6.00 9.96 12.15
C PRO A 187 -4.59 9.86 12.73
N CYS A 188 -3.61 10.45 12.04
CA CYS A 188 -2.22 10.47 12.51
C CYS A 188 -1.56 11.81 12.22
N ASP A 189 -1.23 12.55 13.29
CA ASP A 189 -0.33 13.71 13.21
C ASP A 189 1.12 13.20 13.13
N LEU A 190 1.72 13.30 11.95
CA LEU A 190 3.06 12.77 11.72
C LEU A 190 4.14 13.55 12.47
N LEU A 191 3.87 14.76 12.97
CA LEU A 191 4.86 15.55 13.71
C LEU A 191 4.68 15.44 15.22
N ASN A 192 3.46 15.57 15.72
CA ASN A 192 3.21 15.64 17.17
C ASN A 192 2.56 14.39 17.74
N GLY A 193 1.93 13.57 16.89
CA GLY A 193 1.19 12.37 17.30
C GLY A 193 1.93 11.06 17.01
N TRP A 194 3.12 11.11 16.39
CA TRP A 194 3.91 9.93 16.08
C TRP A 194 4.29 9.14 17.35
N PRO A 195 4.21 7.78 17.39
CA PRO A 195 3.99 6.86 16.27
C PRO A 195 2.54 6.51 15.94
N CYS A 196 1.56 7.27 16.44
CA CYS A 196 0.14 7.08 16.12
C CYS A 196 -0.36 5.63 16.36
N GLY A 197 0.17 4.95 17.38
CA GLY A 197 -0.16 3.56 17.72
C GLY A 197 0.65 2.48 16.99
N LEU A 198 1.57 2.84 16.08
CA LEU A 198 2.49 1.89 15.42
C LEU A 198 3.60 1.34 16.35
N ASP A 199 3.69 1.83 17.58
CA ASP A 199 4.47 1.22 18.66
C ASP A 199 3.84 -0.09 19.15
N GLY A 200 2.50 -0.20 19.11
CA GLY A 200 1.74 -1.38 19.51
C GLY A 200 1.14 -2.21 18.37
N ALA A 201 1.29 -1.78 17.12
CA ALA A 201 0.77 -2.44 15.94
C ALA A 201 1.76 -2.37 14.77
N ASP A 202 1.75 -3.37 13.90
CA ASP A 202 2.66 -3.42 12.76
C ASP A 202 2.09 -2.80 11.48
N ALA A 203 0.80 -2.46 11.45
CA ALA A 203 0.16 -1.77 10.33
C ALA A 203 -0.90 -0.74 10.80
N LEU A 204 -0.91 0.42 10.14
CA LEU A 204 -1.84 1.53 10.39
C LEU A 204 -2.37 2.09 9.07
N LEU A 205 -3.68 2.07 8.90
CA LEU A 205 -4.38 2.89 7.91
C LEU A 205 -4.66 4.28 8.52
N ALA A 206 -3.86 5.27 8.13
CA ALA A 206 -3.99 6.62 8.61
C ALA A 206 -4.98 7.44 7.76
N ALA A 207 -6.08 7.89 8.37
CA ALA A 207 -7.14 8.63 7.70
C ALA A 207 -7.69 9.78 8.58
N PRO A 208 -7.25 11.03 8.38
CA PRO A 208 -6.09 11.44 7.58
C PRO A 208 -4.75 11.22 8.32
N ALA A 209 -3.69 10.88 7.58
CA ALA A 209 -2.34 11.24 7.98
C ALA A 209 -2.10 12.71 7.63
N TYR A 210 -1.58 13.51 8.56
CA TYR A 210 -1.44 14.95 8.32
C TYR A 210 -0.21 15.57 9.00
N ILE A 211 0.15 16.75 8.49
CA ILE A 211 1.11 17.68 9.08
C ILE A 211 0.43 19.05 9.19
N GLU A 212 0.50 19.65 10.37
CA GLU A 212 0.09 21.04 10.56
C GLU A 212 1.08 22.00 9.90
N LYS A 213 0.59 22.94 9.08
CA LYS A 213 1.45 23.91 8.39
C LYS A 213 2.25 24.79 9.35
N ALA A 214 1.69 25.11 10.50
CA ALA A 214 2.39 25.88 11.55
C ALA A 214 3.62 25.13 12.09
N SER A 215 3.63 23.81 11.99
CA SER A 215 4.68 22.93 12.51
C SER A 215 5.71 22.55 11.43
N VAL A 216 5.46 22.87 10.16
CA VAL A 216 6.35 22.55 9.02
C VAL A 216 7.75 23.14 9.18
N ASN A 217 7.87 24.37 9.70
CA ASN A 217 9.16 25.03 9.91
C ASN A 217 10.01 24.40 11.04
N ARG A 218 9.42 23.46 11.80
CA ARG A 218 10.09 22.74 12.90
C ARG A 218 10.60 21.37 12.47
N ILE A 219 10.30 20.95 11.24
CA ILE A 219 10.74 19.65 10.72
C ILE A 219 12.26 19.70 10.54
N THR A 220 12.97 18.98 11.40
CA THR A 220 14.39 18.67 11.21
C THR A 220 14.44 17.22 10.72
N ILE A 221 14.61 17.01 9.41
CA ILE A 221 14.70 15.66 8.84
C ILE A 221 16.15 15.19 9.01
N ASP A 222 16.36 14.08 9.72
CA ASP A 222 17.64 13.37 9.68
C ASP A 222 17.83 12.81 8.27
N LEU A 223 18.74 13.42 7.52
CA LEU A 223 18.98 13.08 6.13
C LEU A 223 19.68 11.71 5.98
N SER A 224 20.22 11.13 7.06
CA SER A 224 20.81 9.79 7.04
C SER A 224 19.77 8.67 6.84
N VAL A 225 18.50 8.93 7.15
CA VAL A 225 17.38 8.01 6.90
C VAL A 225 17.19 7.72 5.42
N TYR A 226 17.50 8.67 4.53
CA TYR A 226 17.47 8.46 3.08
C TYR A 226 18.57 7.49 2.59
N LYS A 227 19.52 7.07 3.45
CA LYS A 227 20.51 6.02 3.13
C LYS A 227 19.99 4.60 3.38
N ARG A 228 18.83 4.43 4.03
CA ARG A 228 18.20 3.12 4.27
C ARG A 228 17.33 2.75 3.05
N ASP A 229 17.15 1.46 2.77
CA ASP A 229 16.28 0.99 1.69
C ASP A 229 14.84 1.42 1.98
N VAL A 230 14.41 2.43 1.24
CA VAL A 230 13.22 3.18 1.55
C VAL A 230 12.41 3.23 0.24
N TYR A 231 11.20 2.67 0.27
CA TYR A 231 10.31 2.53 -0.89
C TYR A 231 9.48 3.81 -1.14
N ASP A 232 9.79 4.58 -2.19
CA ASP A 232 8.99 5.75 -2.62
C ASP A 232 8.26 5.40 -3.93
N PRO A 233 6.97 5.76 -4.03
CA PRO A 233 6.16 5.47 -5.21
C PRO A 233 6.52 6.20 -6.54
N HIS A 234 7.54 7.06 -6.64
CA HIS A 234 7.81 7.88 -7.85
C HIS A 234 9.27 8.33 -8.20
N GLY A 235 10.16 7.53 -8.81
CA GLY A 235 11.33 8.15 -9.44
C GLY A 235 12.27 7.42 -10.38
N ASN A 236 13.12 8.29 -10.92
CA ASN A 236 14.17 8.21 -11.95
C ASN A 236 14.12 9.36 -12.98
N PHE A 237 13.27 10.34 -12.74
CA PHE A 237 12.97 11.41 -13.67
C PHE A 237 13.40 12.77 -13.15
N VAL A 238 14.53 13.27 -13.62
CA VAL A 238 14.92 14.66 -13.38
C VAL A 238 14.12 15.54 -14.35
N ILE A 239 13.33 16.46 -13.80
CA ILE A 239 12.53 17.42 -14.58
C ILE A 239 13.28 18.75 -14.61
N LEU A 240 13.80 19.11 -15.79
CA LEU A 240 14.45 20.40 -16.06
C LEU A 240 13.77 21.04 -17.28
N ASP A 241 14.50 21.26 -18.38
CA ASP A 241 13.98 21.61 -19.70
C ASP A 241 13.34 20.41 -20.41
N LYS A 242 13.72 19.20 -20.00
CA LYS A 242 13.21 17.90 -20.45
C LYS A 242 12.96 17.00 -19.25
N LEU A 243 12.36 15.85 -19.52
CA LEU A 243 12.24 14.71 -18.62
C LEU A 243 13.45 13.79 -18.84
N TYR A 244 14.39 13.78 -17.91
CA TYR A 244 15.61 12.99 -17.98
C TYR A 244 15.46 11.71 -17.14
N HIS A 245 15.55 10.56 -17.77
CA HIS A 245 15.50 9.24 -17.16
C HIS A 245 16.92 8.75 -16.88
N TYR A 246 17.26 8.52 -15.61
CA TYR A 246 18.54 7.94 -15.19
C TYR A 246 18.38 6.51 -14.66
N SER A 247 19.43 5.71 -14.76
CA SER A 247 19.51 4.36 -14.16
C SER A 247 19.77 4.42 -12.65
N PRO A 248 19.62 3.30 -11.92
CA PRO A 248 20.02 3.18 -10.50
C PRO A 248 21.45 3.50 -10.15
N ARG A 249 22.32 3.58 -11.15
CA ARG A 249 23.73 3.95 -10.97
C ARG A 249 24.02 5.38 -11.41
N GLY A 250 22.99 6.20 -11.66
CA GLY A 250 23.14 7.60 -12.09
C GLY A 250 23.52 7.79 -13.56
N VAL A 251 23.49 6.73 -14.37
CA VAL A 251 23.77 6.83 -15.82
C VAL A 251 22.52 7.32 -16.55
N LEU A 252 22.64 8.37 -17.36
CA LEU A 252 21.55 8.89 -18.19
C LEU A 252 21.13 7.82 -19.22
N LEU A 253 19.86 7.39 -19.14
CA LEU A 253 19.29 6.40 -20.04
C LEU A 253 18.54 7.05 -21.19
N ARG A 254 17.72 8.08 -20.91
CA ARG A 254 16.89 8.77 -21.92
C ARG A 254 16.63 10.22 -21.57
N GLU A 255 16.48 11.05 -22.59
CA GLU A 255 15.92 12.40 -22.50
C GLU A 255 14.60 12.43 -23.27
N LEU A 256 13.56 13.00 -22.67
CA LEU A 256 12.21 13.04 -23.23
C LEU A 256 11.68 14.47 -23.12
N GLU A 257 10.87 14.90 -24.09
CA GLU A 257 10.20 16.19 -23.95
C GLU A 257 9.27 16.20 -22.74
N LEU A 258 9.20 17.36 -22.07
CA LEU A 258 8.40 17.54 -20.87
C LEU A 258 6.91 17.72 -21.21
N THR A 259 6.30 16.65 -21.71
CA THR A 259 4.86 16.59 -22.01
C THR A 259 4.13 15.75 -20.96
N GLU A 260 2.86 16.05 -20.70
CA GLU A 260 2.03 15.30 -19.74
C GLU A 260 2.00 13.79 -20.06
N GLU A 261 1.96 13.45 -21.34
CA GLU A 261 1.98 12.07 -21.82
C GLU A 261 3.30 11.35 -21.48
N ASN A 262 4.44 12.01 -21.71
CA ASN A 262 5.74 11.46 -21.41
C ASN A 262 5.94 11.28 -19.90
N VAL A 263 5.55 12.27 -19.10
CA VAL A 263 5.61 12.19 -17.63
C VAL A 263 4.75 11.04 -17.10
N ARG A 264 3.52 10.89 -17.60
CA ARG A 264 2.60 9.81 -17.18
C ARG A 264 3.13 8.43 -17.58
N ARG A 265 3.65 8.27 -18.79
CA ARG A 265 4.20 6.99 -19.30
C ARG A 265 5.46 6.56 -18.54
N GLU A 266 6.31 7.52 -18.19
CA GLU A 266 7.56 7.26 -17.52
C GLU A 266 7.38 6.98 -16.01
N ALA A 267 6.46 7.68 -15.35
CA ALA A 267 6.08 7.41 -13.96
C ALA A 267 5.56 5.97 -13.73
N GLN A 268 5.12 5.26 -14.79
CA GLN A 268 4.68 3.86 -14.72
C GLN A 268 5.85 2.85 -14.67
N LYS A 269 7.09 3.26 -14.92
CA LYS A 269 8.26 2.37 -15.10
C LYS A 269 9.27 2.41 -13.93
N VAL A 270 8.94 3.15 -12.89
CA VAL A 270 9.77 3.43 -11.71
C VAL A 270 9.99 2.18 -10.86
N LEU A 271 11.23 1.93 -10.45
CA LEU A 271 11.57 1.06 -9.31
C LEU A 271 11.60 1.90 -8.01
N PRO A 272 11.20 1.36 -6.86
CA PRO A 272 10.93 2.17 -5.66
C PRO A 272 12.12 2.91 -5.02
N ASP A 273 13.35 2.49 -5.33
CA ASP A 273 14.62 3.03 -4.82
C ASP A 273 14.97 4.41 -5.42
N HIS A 274 14.39 4.77 -6.56
CA HIS A 274 14.74 5.97 -7.32
C HIS A 274 13.85 7.18 -7.05
N ALA A 275 12.83 6.94 -6.27
CA ALA A 275 11.72 7.83 -6.04
C ALA A 275 12.05 8.91 -5.03
N PHE A 276 12.73 8.53 -3.95
CA PHE A 276 13.06 9.42 -2.84
C PHE A 276 13.91 10.63 -3.21
N TYR A 277 14.78 10.48 -4.21
CA TYR A 277 15.62 11.59 -4.64
C TYR A 277 14.79 12.75 -5.22
N LEU A 278 13.66 12.46 -5.88
CA LEU A 278 12.85 13.45 -6.56
C LEU A 278 11.72 13.98 -5.67
N GLY A 279 11.15 13.12 -4.80
CA GLY A 279 10.27 13.52 -3.71
C GLY A 279 10.95 14.52 -2.78
N GLY A 280 12.17 14.20 -2.31
CA GLY A 280 12.95 15.09 -1.44
C GLY A 280 13.27 16.45 -2.06
N GLU A 281 13.60 16.51 -3.35
CA GLU A 281 13.86 17.78 -4.04
C GLU A 281 12.58 18.62 -4.22
N PHE A 282 11.44 17.98 -4.51
CA PHE A 282 10.15 18.69 -4.62
C PHE A 282 9.64 19.16 -3.25
N ALA A 283 9.77 18.33 -2.21
CA ALA A 283 9.48 18.70 -0.83
C ALA A 283 10.36 19.87 -0.38
N ALA A 284 11.68 19.79 -0.59
CA ALA A 284 12.61 20.88 -0.31
C ALA A 284 12.25 22.16 -1.07
N LYS A 285 11.84 22.07 -2.34
CA LYS A 285 11.36 23.22 -3.13
C LYS A 285 10.08 23.83 -2.54
N ARG A 286 9.10 23.03 -2.11
CA ARG A 286 7.87 23.53 -1.46
C ARG A 286 8.16 24.21 -0.12
N LEU A 287 9.08 23.65 0.67
CA LEU A 287 9.47 24.18 1.97
C LEU A 287 10.27 25.48 1.84
N LEU A 288 11.30 25.48 0.98
CA LEU A 288 12.28 26.55 0.88
C LEU A 288 11.87 27.66 -0.11
N LYS A 289 10.87 27.42 -0.98
CA LYS A 289 10.31 28.37 -1.94
C LYS A 289 11.43 29.12 -2.71
N GLY A 290 11.47 30.44 -2.62
CA GLY A 290 12.46 31.29 -3.32
C GLY A 290 13.90 31.14 -2.82
N GLY A 291 14.13 30.44 -1.70
CA GLY A 291 15.46 30.12 -1.18
C GLY A 291 15.96 28.74 -1.59
N TYR A 292 15.16 27.95 -2.33
CA TYR A 292 15.58 26.63 -2.78
C TYR A 292 16.78 26.71 -3.73
N ARG A 293 17.79 25.90 -3.45
CA ARG A 293 18.93 25.63 -4.35
C ARG A 293 19.09 24.12 -4.45
N GLN A 294 19.04 23.62 -5.69
CA GLN A 294 19.20 22.20 -5.99
C GLN A 294 20.50 21.66 -5.36
N ASP A 295 20.43 20.47 -4.75
CA ASP A 295 21.54 19.78 -4.08
C ASP A 295 22.21 20.53 -2.89
N ALA A 296 21.83 21.77 -2.55
CA ALA A 296 22.46 22.54 -1.48
C ALA A 296 22.23 21.96 -0.07
N TRP A 297 21.16 21.15 0.09
CA TRP A 297 20.91 20.38 1.31
C TRP A 297 21.91 19.24 1.51
N LYS A 298 22.57 18.74 0.44
CA LYS A 298 23.59 17.69 0.52
C LYS A 298 24.92 18.19 1.08
N SER A 299 25.27 19.47 0.84
CA SER A 299 26.50 20.08 1.35
C SER A 299 26.57 20.23 2.89
N GLY A 300 25.46 20.02 3.60
CA GLY A 300 25.43 20.00 5.06
C GLY A 300 25.71 18.63 5.69
N ILE A 301 25.72 17.55 4.89
CA ILE A 301 25.93 16.19 5.37
C ILE A 301 27.42 15.88 5.25
N LYS A 302 28.21 16.25 6.25
CA LYS A 302 29.52 15.63 6.42
C LYS A 302 29.30 14.23 6.97
N ASP A 303 29.91 13.22 6.33
CA ASP A 303 29.92 11.86 6.85
C ASP A 303 30.50 11.87 8.27
N SER A 304 29.64 11.58 9.25
CA SER A 304 29.99 11.29 10.63
C SER A 304 29.31 10.00 11.05
#